data_AF-A0A424YA79-F1
#
_entry.id   AF-A0A424YA79-F1
#
_cell.length_a   1.000
_cell.length_b   1.000
_cell.length_c   1.000
_cell.angle_alpha   90.00
_cell.angle_beta   90.00
_cell.angle_gamma   90.00
#
_symmetry.space_group_name_H-M   'P 1'
#
loop_
_entity.id
_entity.type
_entity.pdbx_description
1 polymer ?
#
loop_
_entity_poly.entity_id
_entity_poly.type
_entity_poly.pdbx_seq_one_letter_code
_entity_poly.pdbx_strand_id
1 'polypeptide(L)'
;MVGITLFILSIIFYRFPATYLWADILAIIAALICGWEMVVGAVRGIWAGKFNVAELITLAIIASFIIGEYLVAAEVALIMTLGGAIVHNIGFTAVVLNSMRLVR
;
A
#
# COMPACT_ATOMS: atom_id res chain seq x y z
N MET A 1 10.60 -4.43 0.30
CA MET A 1 10.93 -5.05 1.60
C MET A 1 11.14 -4.01 2.71
N VAL A 2 11.84 -2.90 2.45
CA VAL A 2 12.09 -1.84 3.45
C VAL A 2 10.81 -1.30 4.12
N GLY A 3 9.74 -1.04 3.36
CA GLY A 3 8.46 -0.56 3.93
C GLY A 3 7.81 -1.52 4.92
N ILE A 4 7.89 -2.84 4.68
CA ILE A 4 7.35 -3.86 5.59
C ILE A 4 8.13 -3.86 6.90
N THR A 5 9.46 -3.78 6.82
CA THR A 5 10.33 -3.73 8.00
C THR A 5 10.02 -2.51 8.86
N LEU A 6 9.84 -1.33 8.24
CA LEU A 6 9.52 -0.09 8.95
C LEU A 6 8.14 -0.13 9.61
N PHE A 7 7.15 -0.71 8.95
CA PHE A 7 5.81 -0.89 9.51
C PHE A 7 5.81 -1.81 10.74
N ILE A 8 6.48 -2.96 10.65
CA ILE A 8 6.61 -3.90 11.78
C ILE A 8 7.32 -3.22 12.96
N LEU A 9 8.37 -2.45 12.68
CA LEU A 9 9.10 -1.71 13.71
C LEU A 9 8.21 -0.64 14.37
N SER A 10 7.38 0.08 13.60
CA SER A 10 6.40 1.03 14.13
C SER A 10 5.39 0.38 15.08
N ILE A 11 4.83 -0.79 14.73
CA ILE A 11 3.91 -1.55 15.60
C ILE A 11 4.58 -1.91 16.94
N ILE A 12 5.85 -2.33 16.91
CA ILE A 12 6.59 -2.69 18.12
C ILE A 12 6.79 -1.46 19.02
N PHE A 13 7.13 -0.31 18.45
CA PHE A 13 7.30 0.93 19.22
C PHE A 13 5.98 1.47 19.77
N TYR A 14 4.84 1.24 19.11
CA TYR A 14 3.52 1.64 19.63
C TYR A 14 3.12 0.87 20.91
N ARG A 15 3.79 -0.26 21.21
CA ARG A 15 3.61 -1.01 22.47
C ARG A 15 4.20 -0.28 23.68
N PHE A 16 5.15 0.63 23.48
CA PHE A 16 5.80 1.37 24.55
C PHE A 16 5.33 2.84 24.52
N PRO A 17 4.63 3.32 25.56
CA PRO A 17 4.06 4.66 25.53
C PRO A 17 5.09 5.79 25.49
N ALA A 18 6.34 5.51 25.85
CA ALA A 18 7.44 6.47 25.76
C ALA A 18 7.93 6.72 24.31
N THR A 19 7.46 5.95 23.33
CA THR A 19 8.00 5.95 21.96
C THR A 19 6.98 6.24 20.87
N TYR A 20 5.79 6.77 21.20
CA TYR A 20 4.76 7.09 20.20
C TYR A 20 5.25 8.00 19.07
N LEU A 21 6.03 9.04 19.38
CA LEU A 21 6.61 9.94 18.37
C LEU A 21 7.48 9.18 17.34
N TRP A 22 8.26 8.20 17.80
CA TRP A 22 9.10 7.38 16.92
C TRP A 22 8.25 6.43 16.09
N ALA A 23 7.21 5.84 16.69
CA ALA A 23 6.26 4.99 15.97
C ALA A 23 5.57 5.73 14.83
N ASP A 24 5.14 6.97 15.07
CA ASP A 24 4.48 7.82 14.07
C ASP A 24 5.42 8.21 12.93
N ILE A 25 6.66 8.63 13.24
CA ILE A 25 7.67 8.95 12.22
C ILE A 25 7.94 7.72 11.34
N LEU A 26 8.10 6.54 11.95
CA LEU A 26 8.32 5.31 11.20
C LEU A 26 7.10 4.93 10.35
N ALA A 27 5.88 5.12 10.87
CA ALA A 27 4.64 4.88 10.14
C ALA A 27 4.51 5.82 8.94
N ILE A 28 4.81 7.12 9.11
CA ILE A 28 4.83 8.10 8.02
C ILE A 28 5.81 7.67 6.93
N ILE A 29 7.03 7.29 7.31
CA ILE A 29 8.04 6.86 6.33
C ILE A 29 7.59 5.58 5.61
N ALA A 30 7.02 4.61 6.35
CA ALA A 30 6.49 3.39 5.76
C ALA A 30 5.33 3.69 4.79
N ALA A 31 4.40 4.55 5.18
CA ALA A 31 3.27 4.98 4.36
C ALA A 31 3.72 5.75 3.11
N LEU A 32 4.77 6.58 3.19
CA LEU A 32 5.32 7.28 2.04
C LEU A 32 6.00 6.31 1.07
N ILE A 33 6.81 5.37 1.57
CA ILE A 33 7.50 4.39 0.73
C ILE A 33 6.49 3.47 0.02
N CYS A 34 5.49 2.95 0.74
CA CYS A 34 4.48 2.06 0.17
C CYS A 34 3.42 2.83 -0.65
N GLY A 35 3.04 4.02 -0.19
CA GLY A 35 2.00 4.84 -0.80
C GLY A 35 2.45 5.60 -2.05
N TRP A 36 3.76 5.79 -2.26
CA TRP A 36 4.29 6.52 -3.42
C TRP A 36 3.82 5.93 -4.77
N GLU A 37 4.01 4.64 -4.97
CA GLU A 37 3.58 3.95 -6.20
C GLU A 37 2.06 4.06 -6.41
N MET A 38 1.30 4.10 -5.32
CA MET A 38 -0.15 4.21 -5.35
C MET A 38 -0.62 5.61 -5.71
N VAL A 39 0.02 6.66 -5.17
CA VAL A 39 -0.23 8.06 -5.56
C VAL A 39 0.07 8.26 -7.03
N VAL A 40 1.20 7.73 -7.53
CA VAL A 40 1.54 7.79 -8.96
C VAL A 40 0.49 7.08 -9.82
N GLY A 41 0.02 5.91 -9.38
CA GLY A 41 -1.06 5.17 -10.04
C GLY A 41 -2.38 5.95 -10.08
N ALA A 42 -2.78 6.56 -8.96
CA ALA A 42 -3.98 7.36 -8.84
C ALA A 42 -3.94 8.61 -9.73
N VAL A 43 -2.82 9.34 -9.74
CA VAL A 43 -2.66 10.53 -10.61
C VAL A 43 -2.76 10.14 -12.08
N ARG A 44 -2.13 9.03 -12.50
CA ARG A 44 -2.25 8.52 -13.87
C ARG A 44 -3.68 8.08 -14.21
N GLY A 45 -4.39 7.44 -13.27
CA GLY A 45 -5.78 7.02 -13.42
C GLY A 45 -6.73 8.20 -13.67
N ILE A 46 -6.59 9.24 -12.85
CA ILE A 46 -7.36 10.48 -12.97
C ILE A 46 -7.10 11.16 -14.32
N TRP A 47 -5.83 11.29 -14.73
CA TRP A 47 -5.49 11.86 -16.04
C TRP A 47 -6.03 11.05 -17.22
N ALA A 48 -6.17 9.73 -17.06
CA ALA A 48 -6.77 8.86 -18.07
C ALA A 48 -8.31 8.86 -18.02
N GLY A 49 -8.94 9.60 -17.10
CA GLY A 49 -10.39 9.62 -16.91
C GLY A 49 -10.96 8.30 -16.36
N LYS A 50 -10.13 7.46 -15.73
CA LYS A 50 -10.51 6.12 -15.25
C LYS A 50 -10.44 6.04 -13.73
N PHE A 51 -11.59 6.21 -13.08
CA PHE A 51 -11.70 6.08 -11.64
C PHE A 51 -11.54 4.62 -11.20
N ASN A 52 -10.41 4.31 -10.55
CA ASN A 52 -10.09 2.99 -10.04
C ASN A 52 -10.03 2.97 -8.52
N VAL A 53 -10.06 1.76 -7.95
CA VAL A 53 -9.92 1.55 -6.50
C VAL A 53 -8.67 2.23 -5.94
N ALA A 54 -7.58 2.31 -6.72
CA ALA A 54 -6.35 3.02 -6.36
C ALA A 54 -6.57 4.46 -5.89
N GLU A 55 -7.45 5.21 -6.55
CA GLU A 55 -7.70 6.63 -6.22
C GLU A 55 -8.45 6.78 -4.90
N LEU A 56 -9.44 5.92 -4.68
CA LEU A 56 -10.19 5.88 -3.43
C LEU A 56 -9.26 5.59 -2.25
N ILE A 57 -8.34 4.64 -2.42
CA ILE A 57 -7.38 4.29 -1.36
C ILE A 57 -6.40 5.45 -1.15
N THR A 58 -5.91 6.09 -2.21
CA THR A 58 -5.02 7.25 -2.07
C THR A 58 -5.68 8.38 -1.31
N LEU A 59 -6.97 8.66 -1.56
CA LEU A 59 -7.74 9.61 -0.78
C LEU A 59 -7.89 9.19 0.68
N ALA A 60 -8.11 7.90 0.96
CA ALA A 60 -8.20 7.39 2.33
C ALA A 60 -6.87 7.55 3.10
N ILE A 61 -5.73 7.32 2.45
CA ILE A 61 -4.41 7.56 3.04
C ILE A 61 -4.22 9.04 3.35
N ILE A 62 -4.56 9.94 2.42
CA ILE A 62 -4.46 11.39 2.63
C ILE A 62 -5.34 11.82 3.81
N ALA A 63 -6.58 11.32 3.87
CA ALA A 63 -7.48 11.60 4.99
C ALA A 63 -6.91 11.10 6.33
N SER A 64 -6.31 9.90 6.35
CA SER A 64 -5.67 9.35 7.54
C SER A 64 -4.50 10.22 8.02
N PHE A 65 -3.70 10.76 7.09
CA PHE A 65 -2.64 11.72 7.39
C PHE A 65 -3.16 13.02 8.01
N ILE A 66 -4.31 13.52 7.55
CA ILE A 66 -4.95 14.73 8.09
C ILE A 66 -5.47 14.50 9.51
N ILE A 67 -6.03 13.32 9.78
CA ILE A 67 -6.57 12.95 11.10
C ILE A 67 -5.44 12.63 12.09
N GLY A 68 -4.23 12.36 11.61
CA GLY A 68 -3.07 11.98 12.43
C GLY A 68 -2.94 10.47 12.65
N GLU A 69 -3.74 9.66 11.94
CA GLU A 69 -3.73 8.20 12.01
C GLU A 69 -2.69 7.62 11.03
N TYR A 70 -1.41 7.90 11.30
CA TYR A 70 -0.31 7.51 10.41
C TYR A 70 -0.11 6.00 10.34
N LEU A 71 -0.37 5.28 11.45
CA LEU A 71 -0.26 3.82 11.49
C LEU A 71 -1.28 3.18 10.54
N VAL A 72 -2.52 3.66 10.54
CA VAL A 72 -3.58 3.19 9.63
C VAL A 72 -3.21 3.49 8.18
N ALA A 73 -2.68 4.69 7.92
CA ALA A 73 -2.21 5.06 6.58
C ALA A 73 -1.13 4.09 6.06
N ALA A 74 -0.16 3.75 6.92
CA ALA A 74 0.91 2.81 6.61
C ALA A 74 0.39 1.38 6.39
N GLU A 75 -0.54 0.94 7.24
CA GLU A 75 -1.16 -0.38 7.16
C GLU A 75 -1.89 -0.58 5.83
N VAL A 76 -2.76 0.37 5.48
CA VAL A 76 -3.53 0.32 4.22
C VAL A 76 -2.59 0.37 3.01
N ALA A 77 -1.57 1.23 3.02
CA ALA A 77 -0.57 1.30 1.95
C ALA A 77 0.18 -0.03 1.76
N LEU A 78 0.55 -0.67 2.86
CA LEU A 78 1.26 -1.94 2.85
C LEU A 78 0.36 -3.05 2.30
N ILE A 79 -0.86 -3.19 2.82
CA ILE A 79 -1.82 -4.22 2.39
C ILE A 79 -2.07 -4.09 0.88
N MET A 80 -2.26 -2.88 0.37
CA MET A 80 -2.52 -2.67 -1.05
C MET A 80 -1.30 -2.99 -1.93
N THR A 81 -0.10 -2.64 -1.46
CA THR A 81 1.15 -3.02 -2.16
C THR A 81 1.30 -4.55 -2.22
N LEU A 82 1.04 -5.25 -1.12
CA LEU A 82 1.08 -6.71 -1.07
C LEU A 82 -0.01 -7.34 -1.96
N GLY A 83 -1.23 -6.84 -1.89
CA GLY A 83 -2.35 -7.29 -2.72
C GLY A 83 -2.04 -7.19 -4.21
N GLY A 84 -1.47 -6.06 -4.64
CA GLY A 84 -1.01 -5.85 -6.02
C GLY A 84 0.04 -6.88 -6.45
N ALA A 85 1.05 -7.15 -5.60
CA ALA A 85 2.08 -8.14 -5.89
C ALA A 85 1.52 -9.58 -6.00
N ILE A 86 0.58 -9.94 -5.12
CA ILE A 86 -0.09 -11.24 -5.16
C ILE A 86 -0.93 -11.37 -6.44
N VAL A 87 -1.73 -10.36 -6.75
CA VAL A 87 -2.56 -10.33 -7.97
C VAL A 87 -1.71 -10.44 -9.22
N HIS A 88 -0.56 -9.76 -9.27
CA HIS A 88 0.34 -9.83 -10.40
C HIS A 88 0.84 -11.26 -10.65
N ASN A 89 1.28 -11.97 -9.59
CA ASN A 89 1.78 -13.34 -9.71
C ASN A 89 0.66 -14.36 -10.03
N ILE A 90 -0.48 -14.28 -9.35
CA ILE A 90 -1.60 -15.19 -9.61
C ILE A 90 -2.18 -14.95 -11.01
N GLY A 91 -2.35 -13.68 -11.41
CA GLY A 91 -2.83 -13.31 -12.74
C GLY A 91 -1.95 -13.87 -13.85
N PHE A 92 -0.63 -13.78 -13.70
CA PHE A 92 0.32 -14.38 -14.63
C PHE A 92 0.11 -15.90 -14.75
N THR A 93 0.03 -16.62 -13.63
CA THR A 93 -0.20 -18.08 -13.66
C THR A 93 -1.53 -18.46 -14.32
N ALA A 94 -2.60 -17.69 -14.07
CA ALA A 94 -3.90 -17.92 -14.69
C ALA A 94 -3.86 -17.73 -16.22
N VAL A 95 -3.15 -16.70 -16.70
CA VAL A 95 -2.97 -16.46 -18.15
C VAL A 95 -2.16 -17.58 -18.79
N VAL A 96 -1.07 -18.03 -18.16
CA VAL A 96 -0.25 -19.14 -18.67
C VAL A 96 -1.07 -20.44 -18.75
N LEU A 97 -1.86 -20.76 -17.71
CA LEU A 97 -2.77 -21.89 -17.71
C LEU A 97 -3.82 -21.79 -18.84
N ASN A 98 -4.37 -20.60 -19.05
CA ASN A 98 -5.33 -20.37 -20.13
C ASN A 98 -4.69 -20.56 -21.51
N SER A 99 -3.46 -20.08 -21.71
CA SER A 99 -2.70 -20.28 -22.95
C SER A 99 -2.35 -21.75 -23.21
N MET A 100 -2.01 -22.51 -22.16
CA MET A 100 -1.78 -23.96 -22.29
C MET A 100 -3.05 -24.74 -22.64
N ARG A 101 -4.23 -24.23 -22.22
CA ARG A 101 -5.52 -24.81 -22.56
C ARG A 101 -5.94 -24.55 -24.02
N LEU A 102 -5.43 -23.49 -24.64
CA LEU A 102 -5.73 -23.13 -26.04
C LEU A 102 -4.86 -23.89 -27.06
N VAL A 103 -3.74 -24.49 -26.63
CA VAL A 103 -2.81 -25.25 -27.49
C VAL A 103 -3.10 -26.75 -27.47
N ARG A 104 -4.04 -27.20 -26.63
CA ARG A 104 -4.63 -28.55 -26.64
C ARG A 104 -5.98 -28.53 -27.32
#